data_AF-A0A9X7MVI7-F1
#
_entry.id   AF-A0A9X7MVI7-F1
#
_cell.length_a   1.000
_cell.length_b   1.000
_cell.length_c   1.000
_cell.angle_alpha   90.00
_cell.angle_beta   90.00
_cell.angle_gamma   90.00
#
_symmetry.space_group_name_H-M   'P 1'
#
loop_
_entity.id
_entity.type
_entity.pdbx_description
1 polymer ?
#
loop_
_entity_poly.entity_id
_entity_poly.type
_entity_poly.pdbx_seq_one_letter_code
_entity_poly.pdbx_strand_id
1 'polypeptide(L)' 'MMKQKVELELSVWVDGRQWNLFTFDYETPDGIFSGYLHAISPEHAAEMLMDLKANATMAGQMIEVIDL' A
#
# COMPACT_ATOMS: atom_id res chain seq x y z
N MET A 1 -19.86 2.88 18.08
CA MET A 1 -18.50 2.68 17.53
C MET A 1 -18.27 3.76 16.49
N MET A 2 -17.20 4.55 16.61
CA MET A 2 -16.77 5.41 15.51
C MET A 2 -16.21 4.51 14.40
N LYS A 3 -16.69 4.69 13.18
CA LYS A 3 -16.07 4.08 12.00
C LYS A 3 -14.82 4.90 11.69
N GLN A 4 -13.65 4.34 11.94
CA GLN A 4 -12.41 4.95 11.46
C GLN A 4 -12.31 4.68 9.96
N LYS A 5 -12.10 5.73 9.18
CA LYS A 5 -11.90 5.67 7.73
C LYS A 5 -10.42 5.89 7.47
N VAL A 6 -9.80 4.98 6.72
CA VAL A 6 -8.47 5.20 6.16
C VAL A 6 -8.66 5.75 4.75
N GLU A 7 -8.03 6.89 4.47
CA GLU A 7 -8.01 7.50 3.15
C GLU A 7 -6.56 7.46 2.63
N LEU A 8 -6.40 7.07 1.36
CA LEU A 8 -5.12 7.07 0.69
C LEU A 8 -5.23 7.98 -0.53
N GLU A 9 -4.27 8.88 -0.70
CA GLU A 9 -4.21 9.72 -1.89
C GLU A 9 -3.94 8.88 -3.13
N LEU A 10 -4.70 9.10 -4.21
CA LEU A 10 -4.50 8.38 -5.46
C LEU A 10 -3.16 8.69 -6.13
N SER A 11 -2.56 9.84 -5.79
CA SER A 11 -1.21 10.18 -6.21
C SER A 11 -0.54 11.12 -5.22
N VAL A 12 0.76 10.95 -5.03
CA VAL A 12 1.61 11.79 -4.18
C VAL A 12 2.83 12.27 -4.96
N TRP A 13 3.42 13.41 -4.59
CA TRP A 13 4.69 13.89 -5.15
C TRP A 13 5.83 13.62 -4.18
N VAL A 14 6.82 12.85 -4.61
CA VAL A 14 8.02 12.53 -3.83
C VAL A 14 9.24 12.87 -4.69
N ASP A 15 10.13 13.72 -4.18
CA ASP A 15 11.36 14.15 -4.85
C ASP A 15 11.16 14.62 -6.31
N GLY A 16 10.09 15.38 -6.55
CA GLY A 16 9.77 15.92 -7.88
C GLY A 16 9.23 14.89 -8.88
N ARG A 17 8.87 13.68 -8.42
CA ARG A 17 8.23 12.65 -9.23
C ARG A 17 6.84 12.33 -8.68
N GLN A 18 5.88 12.16 -9.58
CA GLN A 18 4.54 11.71 -9.20
C GLN A 18 4.53 10.18 -9.03
N TRP A 19 3.99 9.74 -7.91
CA TRP A 19 3.71 8.35 -7.60
C TRP A 19 2.19 8.17 -7.57
N ASN A 20 1.69 7.08 -8.11
CA ASN A 20 0.27 6.75 -8.18
C ASN A 20 -0.02 5.54 -7.30
N LEU A 21 -1.21 5.49 -6.73
CA LEU A 21 -1.67 4.38 -5.92
C LEU A 21 -2.03 3.19 -6.82
N PHE A 22 -1.36 2.07 -6.62
CA PHE A 22 -1.67 0.79 -7.24
C PHE A 22 -2.29 -0.15 -6.22
N THR A 23 -3.23 -0.98 -6.68
CA THR A 23 -3.84 -2.05 -5.89
C THR A 23 -3.23 -3.38 -6.30
N PHE A 24 -3.10 -4.31 -5.35
CA PHE A 24 -2.74 -5.69 -5.61
C PHE A 24 -3.61 -6.62 -4.77
N ASP A 25 -3.88 -7.80 -5.31
CA ASP A 25 -4.64 -8.84 -4.61
C ASP A 25 -3.71 -9.96 -4.17
N TYR A 26 -4.00 -10.57 -3.02
CA TYR A 26 -3.29 -11.72 -2.51
C TYR A 26 -4.26 -12.71 -1.85
N GLU A 27 -3.98 -13.98 -2.04
CA GLU A 27 -4.79 -15.08 -1.53
C GLU A 27 -4.17 -15.66 -0.25
N THR A 28 -5.02 -15.99 0.69
CA THR A 28 -4.70 -16.67 1.94
C THR A 28 -5.74 -17.76 2.20
N PRO A 29 -5.52 -18.67 3.17
CA PRO A 29 -6.55 -19.63 3.58
C PRO A 29 -7.88 -19.00 4.02
N ASP A 30 -7.86 -17.75 4.46
CA ASP A 30 -9.05 -17.01 4.93
C ASP A 30 -9.76 -16.25 3.80
N GLY A 31 -9.18 -16.22 2.59
CA GLY A 31 -9.75 -15.59 1.41
C GLY A 31 -8.79 -14.71 0.62
N ILE A 32 -9.35 -13.96 -0.33
CA ILE A 32 -8.65 -12.98 -1.15
C ILE A 32 -8.78 -11.60 -0.50
N PHE A 33 -7.64 -10.94 -0.33
CA PHE A 33 -7.54 -9.60 0.23
C PHE A 33 -6.82 -8.67 -0.76
N SER A 34 -7.06 -7.38 -0.63
CA SER A 34 -6.38 -6.35 -1.43
C SER A 34 -5.49 -5.50 -0.55
N GLY A 35 -4.34 -5.12 -1.08
CA GLY A 35 -3.42 -4.15 -0.51
C GLY A 35 -3.15 -3.02 -1.50
N TYR A 36 -2.53 -1.95 -1.01
CA TYR A 36 -2.19 -0.78 -1.82
C TYR A 36 -0.74 -0.38 -1.62
N LEU A 37 -0.11 0.11 -2.69
CA LEU A 37 1.22 0.73 -2.64
C LEU A 37 1.29 1.87 -3.65
N HIS A 38 2.09 2.90 -3.37
CA HIS A 38 2.41 3.93 -4.34
C HIS A 38 3.59 3.49 -5.21
N ALA A 39 3.51 3.72 -6.52
CA ALA A 39 4.59 3.47 -7.47
C ALA A 39 4.55 4.46 -8.65
N ILE A 40 5.62 4.54 -9.43
CA ILE A 40 5.75 5.52 -10.53
C ILE A 40 5.27 4.98 -11.89
N SER A 41 5.15 3.67 -12.03
CA SER A 41 4.60 2.97 -13.20
C SER A 41 4.10 1.57 -12.81
N PRO A 42 3.34 0.86 -13.67
CA PRO A 42 2.93 -0.52 -13.40
C PRO A 42 4.09 -1.49 -13.19
N GLU A 43 5.18 -1.32 -13.94
CA GLU A 43 6.38 -2.16 -13.84
C GLU A 43 7.07 -1.94 -12.49
N HIS A 44 7.22 -0.68 -12.07
CA HIS A 44 7.75 -0.36 -10.75
C HIS A 44 6.85 -0.88 -9.63
N ALA A 45 5.52 -0.85 -9.81
CA ALA A 45 4.59 -1.43 -8.85
C ALA A 45 4.79 -2.95 -8.70
N ALA A 46 5.06 -3.65 -9.82
CA ALA A 46 5.37 -5.07 -9.81
C ALA A 46 6.70 -5.37 -9.11
N GLU A 47 7.74 -4.57 -9.36
CA GLU A 47 9.04 -4.66 -8.66
C GLU A 47 8.88 -4.46 -7.15
N MET A 48 8.18 -3.39 -6.73
CA MET A 48 7.90 -3.12 -5.33
C MET A 48 7.10 -4.24 -4.66
N LEU A 49 6.16 -4.88 -5.38
CA LEU A 49 5.42 -6.02 -4.85
C LEU A 49 6.32 -7.25 -4.64
N MET A 50 7.33 -7.47 -5.49
CA MET A 50 8.31 -8.53 -5.26
C MET A 50 9.16 -8.24 -4.03
N ASP A 51 9.61 -7.00 -3.87
CA ASP A 51 10.37 -6.57 -2.69
C ASP A 51 9.56 -6.69 -1.41
N LEU A 52 8.27 -6.34 -1.45
CA LEU A 52 7.34 -6.50 -0.33
C LEU A 52 7.21 -7.96 0.08
N LYS A 53 7.05 -8.88 -0.88
CA LYS A 53 6.97 -10.33 -0.60
C LYS A 53 8.26 -10.87 0.03
N ALA A 54 9.42 -10.32 -0.33
CA ALA A 54 10.71 -10.77 0.16
C ALA A 54 11.08 -10.19 1.53
N ASN A 55 10.65 -8.96 1.83
CA ASN A 55 11.23 -8.17 2.93
C ASN A 55 10.22 -7.60 3.94
N ALA A 56 8.92 -7.67 3.68
CA ALA A 56 7.94 -7.06 4.58
C ALA A 56 7.93 -7.72 5.97
N THR A 57 7.80 -6.90 7.00
CA THR A 57 7.67 -7.34 8.40
C THR A 57 6.47 -6.65 9.04
N MET A 58 5.88 -7.31 10.04
CA MET A 58 4.72 -6.77 10.75
C MET A 58 5.14 -5.59 11.62
N ALA A 59 4.62 -4.40 11.33
CA ALA A 59 4.87 -3.19 12.12
C ALA A 59 3.94 -3.06 13.35
N GLY A 60 2.77 -3.71 13.32
CA GLY A 60 1.75 -3.63 14.37
C GLY A 60 0.35 -3.39 13.82
N GLN A 61 -0.59 -3.10 14.71
CA GLN A 61 -1.95 -2.73 14.32
C GLN A 61 -2.02 -1.24 14.00
N MET A 62 -2.65 -0.88 12.88
CA MET A 62 -3.03 0.52 12.62
C MET A 62 -4.11 0.93 13.63
N ILE A 63 -3.81 1.93 14.45
CA ILE A 63 -4.72 2.47 15.48
C ILE A 63 -5.15 3.91 15.12
N GLU A 64 -4.35 4.60 14.30
CA GLU A 64 -4.59 5.96 13.81
C GLU A 64 -3.75 6.18 12.52
N VAL A 65 -4.19 7.09 11.64
CA VAL A 65 -3.37 7.55 10.51
C VAL A 65 -2.41 8.61 11.04
N ILE A 66 -1.11 8.34 11.03
CA ILE A 66 -0.10 9.36 11.32
C ILE A 66 0.06 10.18 10.03
N ASP A 67 -0.35 11.45 10.06
CA ASP A 67 0.06 12.40 9.02
C ASP A 67 1.59 12.54 9.06
N LEU A 68 2.25 12.21 7.95
CA LEU A 68 3.69 12.42 7.74
C LEU A 68 3.96 13.80 7.15
#